data_AF-C0N9H9-F1
#
_entry.id   AF-C0N9H9-F1
#
_cell.length_a   1.000
_cell.length_b   1.000
_cell.length_c   1.000
_cell.angle_alpha   90.00
_cell.angle_beta   90.00
_cell.angle_gamma   90.00
#
_symmetry.space_group_name_H-M   'P 1'
#
loop_
_entity.id
_entity.type
_entity.pdbx_description
1 polymer ?
#
loop_
_entity_poly.entity_id
_entity_poly.type
_entity_poly.pdbx_seq_one_letter_code
_entity_poly.pdbx_strand_id
1 'polypeptide(L)' 'MEIFGRFNQLSFEHQVIINGDNVITGSLPYDYTDASFSGNYEQSTVVSDCHWKSKTTLECLVKLNGEMAATLTF' A
#
# COMPACT_ATOMS: atom_id res chain seq x y z
N MET A 1 -2.43 -16.69 2.95
CA MET A 1 -1.78 -15.39 3.18
C MET A 1 -2.85 -14.34 3.01
N GLU A 2 -3.06 -13.53 4.03
CA GLU A 2 -4.05 -12.45 4.00
C GLU A 2 -3.32 -11.12 3.90
N ILE A 3 -3.73 -10.30 2.94
CA ILE A 3 -3.17 -8.96 2.71
C ILE A 3 -4.31 -7.97 2.81
N PHE A 4 -4.17 -7.01 3.72
CA PHE A 4 -5.12 -5.92 3.90
C PHE A 4 -4.44 -4.57 3.71
N GLY A 5 -5.26 -3.60 3.36
CA GLY A 5 -4.89 -2.20 3.28
C GLY A 5 -5.60 -1.39 4.36
N ARG A 6 -4.96 -0.33 4.82
CA ARG A 6 -5.64 0.77 5.52
C ARG A 6 -5.20 2.09 4.93
N PHE A 7 -6.17 2.97 4.71
CA PHE A 7 -5.91 4.33 4.27
C PHE A 7 -6.66 5.31 5.16
N ASN A 8 -5.95 6.30 5.69
CA ASN A 8 -6.53 7.42 6.43
C ASN A 8 -6.54 8.67 5.54
N GLN A 9 -7.72 9.07 5.10
CA GLN A 9 -7.86 10.20 4.17
C GLN A 9 -7.52 11.58 4.78
N LEU A 10 -7.53 11.72 6.11
CA LEU A 10 -7.18 12.99 6.76
C LEU A 10 -5.66 13.17 6.87
N SER A 11 -4.93 12.11 7.23
CA SER A 11 -3.46 12.13 7.37
C SER A 11 -2.72 11.67 6.12
N PHE A 12 -3.44 11.16 5.13
CA PHE A 12 -2.90 10.47 3.94
C PHE A 12 -2.01 9.27 4.30
N GLU A 13 -2.19 8.70 5.48
CA GLU A 13 -1.44 7.51 5.90
C GLU A 13 -1.94 6.27 5.17
N HIS A 14 -1.01 5.54 4.58
CA HIS A 14 -1.21 4.25 3.93
C HIS A 14 -0.47 3.15 4.69
N GLN A 15 -1.16 2.03 4.91
CA GLN A 15 -0.60 0.85 5.53
C GLN A 15 -0.91 -0.41 4.72
N VAL A 16 0.07 -1.31 4.63
CA VAL A 16 -0.13 -2.69 4.15
C VAL A 16 0.10 -3.64 5.32
N ILE A 17 -0.89 -4.50 5.55
CA ILE A 17 -0.92 -5.45 6.65
C ILE A 17 -0.91 -6.86 6.07
N ILE A 18 0.05 -7.68 6.46
CA ILE A 18 0.16 -9.08 6.01
C ILE A 18 0.04 -9.99 7.23
N ASN A 19 -0.93 -10.90 7.21
CA ASN A 19 -1.24 -11.83 8.32
C ASN A 19 -1.33 -11.16 9.71
N GLY A 20 -1.70 -9.87 9.76
CA GLY A 20 -1.85 -9.08 10.99
C GLY A 20 -0.69 -8.13 11.30
N ASP A 21 0.46 -8.27 10.64
CA ASP A 21 1.63 -7.40 10.85
C ASP A 21 1.59 -6.18 9.93
N ASN A 22 1.87 -4.99 10.47
CA ASN A 22 2.06 -3.77 9.68
C ASN A 22 3.42 -3.84 8.96
N VAL A 23 3.41 -4.17 7.67
CA VAL A 23 4.62 -4.35 6.85
C VAL A 23 5.06 -3.04 6.21
N ILE A 24 4.09 -2.24 5.77
CA ILE A 24 4.32 -0.92 5.19
C ILE A 24 3.54 0.08 6.01
N THR A 25 4.19 1.19 6.35
CA THR A 25 3.55 2.39 6.89
C THR A 25 4.23 3.60 6.27
N GLY A 26 3.45 4.45 5.60
CA GLY A 26 3.97 5.65 4.95
C GLY A 26 2.84 6.62 4.67
N SER A 27 3.19 7.83 4.23
CA SER A 27 2.22 8.87 3.90
C SER A 27 2.22 9.15 2.40
N LEU A 28 1.04 9.13 1.79
CA LEU A 28 0.84 9.55 0.42
C LEU A 28 1.03 11.07 0.29
N PRO A 29 1.54 11.55 -0.86
CA PRO A 29 1.57 12.97 -1.16
C PRO A 29 0.18 13.60 -1.19
N TYR A 30 0.04 14.80 -0.62
CA TYR A 30 -1.21 15.57 -0.59
C TYR A 30 -1.60 16.13 -1.97
N ASP A 31 -0.67 16.14 -2.93
CA ASP A 31 -0.91 16.60 -4.30
C ASP A 31 -1.49 15.50 -5.21
N TYR A 32 -1.83 14.33 -4.64
CA TYR A 32 -2.41 13.19 -5.34
C TYR A 32 -1.48 12.60 -6.42
N THR A 33 -0.16 12.80 -6.27
CA THR A 33 0.83 12.11 -7.10
C THR A 33 1.00 10.66 -6.67
N ASP A 34 1.46 9.84 -7.61
CA ASP A 34 1.74 8.42 -7.36
C ASP A 34 2.86 8.27 -6.34
N ALA A 35 2.76 7.22 -5.53
CA ALA A 35 3.77 6.91 -4.53
C ALA A 35 4.04 5.41 -4.50
N SER A 36 5.29 5.05 -4.22
CA SER A 36 5.69 3.66 -4.00
C SER A 36 6.31 3.55 -2.62
N PHE A 37 5.88 2.53 -1.90
CA PHE A 37 6.37 2.22 -0.56
C PHE A 37 6.95 0.81 -0.55
N SER A 38 7.98 0.61 0.26
CA SER A 38 8.57 -0.71 0.44
C SER A 38 8.70 -1.06 1.92
N GLY A 39 8.63 -2.36 2.19
CA GLY A 39 8.82 -2.96 3.50
C GLY A 39 9.33 -4.38 3.33
N ASN A 40 9.52 -5.08 4.45
CA ASN A 40 9.95 -6.47 4.45
C ASN A 40 8.97 -7.29 5.28
N TYR A 41 8.57 -8.44 4.76
CA TYR A 41 7.79 -9.43 5.49
C TYR A 41 8.49 -10.78 5.34
N GLU A 42 8.92 -11.34 6.48
CA GLU A 42 9.80 -12.50 6.53
C GLU A 42 11.06 -12.30 5.67
N GLN A 43 11.31 -13.16 4.67
CA GLN A 43 12.43 -13.06 3.73
C GLN A 43 12.03 -12.42 2.39
N SER A 44 10.85 -11.79 2.34
CA SER A 44 10.31 -11.20 1.12
C SER A 44 10.27 -9.68 1.19
N THR A 45 10.69 -9.03 0.10
CA THR A 45 10.47 -7.60 -0.11
C THR A 45 9.01 -7.38 -0.50
N VAL A 46 8.35 -6.47 0.21
CA VAL A 46 6.98 -6.07 -0.09
C VAL A 46 7.00 -4.67 -0.67
N VAL A 47 6.32 -4.47 -1.79
CA VAL A 47 6.16 -3.16 -2.44
C VAL A 47 4.69 -2.85 -2.56
N SER A 48 4.32 -1.60 -2.31
CA SER A 48 2.97 -1.07 -2.55
C SER A 48 3.07 0.14 -3.47
N ASP A 49 2.69 -0.04 -4.73
CA ASP A 49 2.63 1.02 -5.74
C ASP A 49 1.22 1.60 -5.77
N CYS A 50 1.07 2.86 -5.37
CA CYS A 50 -0.22 3.52 -5.20
C CYS A 50 -0.43 4.61 -6.26
N HIS A 51 -1.62 4.61 -6.87
CA HIS A 51 -2.07 5.55 -7.88
C HIS A 51 -3.50 6.01 -7.59
N TRP A 52 -3.75 7.31 -7.76
CA TRP A 52 -5.07 7.89 -7.60
C TRP A 52 -5.87 7.78 -8.90
N LYS A 53 -6.88 6.91 -8.91
CA LYS A 53 -7.85 6.84 -10.02
C LYS A 53 -8.73 8.09 -10.10
N SER A 54 -8.97 8.71 -8.94
CA SER A 54 -9.65 10.01 -8.80
C SER A 54 -9.26 10.62 -7.44
N LYS A 55 -9.67 11.86 -7.14
CA LYS A 55 -9.42 12.48 -5.82
C LYS A 55 -10.07 11.74 -4.63
N THR A 56 -10.96 10.79 -4.91
CA THR A 56 -11.71 10.01 -3.91
C THR A 56 -11.47 8.51 -4.05
N THR A 57 -10.60 8.07 -4.95
CA THR A 57 -10.37 6.64 -5.19
C THR A 57 -8.89 6.38 -5.35
N LEU A 58 -8.34 5.63 -4.40
CA LEU A 58 -6.94 5.24 -4.37
C LEU A 58 -6.85 3.74 -4.70
N GLU A 59 -5.96 3.39 -5.63
CA GLU A 59 -5.60 2.01 -5.91
C GLU A 59 -4.14 1.77 -5.56
N CYS A 60 -3.85 0.71 -4.80
CA CYS A 60 -2.50 0.31 -4.44
C CYS A 60 -2.25 -1.15 -4.84
N LEU A 61 -1.25 -1.38 -5.68
CA LEU A 61 -0.82 -2.70 -6.12
C LEU A 61 0.28 -3.21 -5.18
N VAL A 62 -0.01 -4.32 -4.49
CA VAL A 62 0.95 -4.96 -3.57
C VAL A 62 1.68 -6.08 -4.29
N LYS A 63 3.00 -6.06 -4.23
CA LYS A 63 3.90 -7.09 -4.77
C LYS A 63 4.75 -7.70 -3.66
N LEU A 64 4.95 -9.02 -3.69
CA LEU A 64 5.95 -9.71 -2.89
C LEU A 64 7.04 -10.25 -3.83
N ASN A 65 8.29 -9.86 -3.58
CA ASN A 65 9.45 -10.23 -4.42
C ASN A 65 9.24 -9.95 -5.92
N GLY A 66 8.48 -8.90 -6.25
CA GLY A 66 8.16 -8.49 -7.61
C GLY A 66 6.92 -9.15 -8.22
N GLU A 67 6.36 -10.18 -7.59
CA GLU A 67 5.12 -10.82 -8.03
C GLU A 67 3.88 -10.14 -7.44
N MET A 68 2.86 -9.91 -8.26
CA MET A 68 1.61 -9.31 -7.81
C MET A 68 0.91 -10.24 -6.81
N ALA A 69 0.62 -9.71 -5.63
CA ALA A 69 0.00 -10.45 -4.54
C ALA A 69 -1.41 -9.96 -4.20
N ALA A 70 -1.66 -8.65 -4.32
CA ALA A 70 -2.98 -8.07 -4.08
C ALA A 70 -3.17 -6.73 -4.77
N THR A 71 -4.43 -6.36 -4.98
CA THR A 71 -4.85 -4.99 -5.33
C THR A 71 -5.74 -4.47 -4.23
N LEU A 72 -5.36 -3.35 -3.62
CA LEU A 72 -6.09 -2.67 -2.56
C LEU A 72 -6.78 -1.44 -3.17
N THR A 73 -8.05 -1.21 -2.84
CA THR A 73 -8.81 -0.04 -3.30
C THR A 73 -9.51 0.60 -2.11
N PHE A 74 -9.42 1.93 -2.03
CA PHE A 74 -9.99 2.74 -0.96
C PHE A 74 -10.85 3.86 -1.53
#